data_AF-A0A5K1CEY5-F1
#
_entry.id   AF-A0A5K1CEY5-F1
#
_cell.length_a   1.000
_cell.length_b   1.000
_cell.length_c   1.000
_cell.angle_alpha   90.00
_cell.angle_beta   90.00
_cell.angle_gamma   90.00
#
_symmetry.space_group_name_H-M   'P 1'
#
loop_
_entity.id
_entity.type
_entity.pdbx_description
1 polymer ?
#
loop_
_entity_poly.entity_id
_entity_poly.type
_entity_poly.pdbx_seq_one_letter_code
_entity_poly.pdbx_strand_id
1 'polypeptide(L)' 'VNGLPFNKYTWLVTHNAFSIIGEPSFTGTSRVTFYNQEDSVTNQLI' A
#
# COMPACT_ATOMS: atom_id res chain seq x y z
N VAL A 1 12.55 18.22 4.37
CA VAL A 1 12.98 18.28 2.95
C VAL A 1 12.18 19.39 2.28
N ASN A 2 12.58 20.65 2.45
CA ASN A 2 11.77 21.77 1.95
C ASN A 2 12.36 22.26 0.63
N GLY A 3 11.55 22.27 -0.43
CA GLY A 3 11.91 22.84 -1.74
C GLY A 3 12.53 21.88 -2.76
N LEU A 4 12.72 20.59 -2.43
CA LEU A 4 13.17 19.61 -3.43
C LEU A 4 11.99 19.15 -4.31
N PRO A 5 12.16 19.09 -5.63
CA PRO A 5 11.09 18.70 -6.56
C PRO A 5 10.79 17.19 -6.47
N PHE A 6 9.53 16.83 -6.17
CA PHE A 6 9.06 15.45 -5.99
C PHE A 6 9.35 14.53 -7.20
N ASN A 7 9.30 15.09 -8.42
CA ASN A 7 9.49 14.37 -9.67
C ASN A 7 10.96 14.16 -10.08
N LYS A 8 11.93 14.47 -9.21
CA LYS A 8 13.37 14.25 -9.45
C LYS A 8 13.94 13.06 -8.68
N TYR A 9 13.08 12.26 -8.05
CA TYR A 9 13.47 11.10 -7.25
C TYR A 9 12.70 9.86 -7.71
N THR A 10 13.30 8.70 -7.43
CA THR A 10 12.64 7.40 -7.57
C THR A 10 12.01 7.02 -6.24
N TRP A 11 10.80 6.48 -6.32
CA TRP A 11 10.01 6.08 -5.16
C TRP A 11 9.78 4.57 -5.23
N LEU A 12 10.04 3.87 -4.13
CA LEU A 12 9.54 2.51 -3.95
C LEU A 12 8.07 2.62 -3.52
N VAL A 13 7.19 1.91 -4.22
CA VAL A 13 5.74 1.97 -3.99
C VAL A 13 5.14 0.58 -4.08
N THR A 14 4.04 0.36 -3.38
CA THR A 14 3.22 -0.85 -3.48
C THR A 14 1.89 -0.51 -4.17
N HIS A 15 1.51 -1.34 -5.14
CA HIS A 15 0.19 -1.23 -5.77
C HIS A 15 -0.84 -1.97 -4.92
N ASN A 16 -1.99 -1.35 -4.62
CA ASN A 16 -3.05 -1.96 -3.80
C ASN A 16 -2.58 -2.35 -2.38
N ALA A 17 -1.89 -1.41 -1.71
CA ALA A 17 -1.21 -1.59 -0.41
C ALA A 17 -2.07 -2.19 0.72
N PHE A 18 -3.40 -2.07 0.64
CA PHE A 18 -4.34 -2.60 1.64
C PHE A 18 -4.86 -4.01 1.31
N SER A 19 -4.52 -4.58 0.14
CA SER A 19 -4.95 -5.94 -0.23
C SER A 19 -4.03 -7.00 0.38
N ILE A 20 -4.01 -7.02 1.72
CA ILE A 20 -3.13 -7.84 2.55
C ILE A 20 -3.74 -9.21 2.80
N ILE A 21 -2.92 -10.26 2.66
CA ILE A 21 -3.33 -11.65 2.89
C ILE A 21 -3.93 -11.80 4.30
N GLY A 22 -5.13 -12.37 4.37
CA GLY A 22 -5.82 -12.62 5.65
C GLY A 22 -6.53 -11.42 6.25
N GLU A 23 -6.38 -10.21 5.69
CA GLU A 23 -7.02 -9.01 6.23
C GLU A 23 -8.53 -8.98 5.94
N PRO A 24 -9.41 -8.77 6.94
CA PRO A 24 -10.84 -8.64 6.73
C PRO A 24 -11.19 -7.34 5.99
N SER A 25 -12.41 -7.28 5.45
CA SER A 25 -12.96 -6.01 4.95
C SER A 25 -13.48 -5.16 6.10
N PHE A 26 -12.97 -3.93 6.23
CA PHE A 26 -13.44 -2.96 7.22
C PHE A 26 -14.53 -2.02 6.69
N THR A 27 -14.79 -2.03 5.38
CA THR A 27 -15.80 -1.16 4.74
C THR A 27 -17.17 -1.85 4.62
N GLY A 28 -17.29 -3.12 5.01
CA GLY A 28 -18.49 -3.93 4.85
C GLY A 28 -18.74 -4.41 3.41
N THR A 29 -17.91 -3.98 2.45
CA THR A 29 -17.95 -4.43 1.06
C THR A 29 -16.92 -5.51 0.79
N SER A 30 -17.31 -6.54 0.04
CA SER A 30 -16.38 -7.60 -0.35
C SER A 30 -15.32 -7.08 -1.31
N ARG A 31 -14.11 -7.61 -1.19
CA ARG A 31 -13.00 -7.30 -2.09
C ARG A 31 -13.18 -8.03 -3.40
N VAL A 32 -13.09 -7.28 -4.50
CA VAL A 32 -13.24 -7.84 -5.87
C VAL A 32 -11.90 -8.10 -6.57
N THR A 33 -10.79 -7.68 -5.96
CA THR A 33 -9.42 -7.86 -6.46
C THR A 33 -8.68 -8.95 -5.69
N PHE A 34 -7.58 -9.44 -6.25
CA PHE A 34 -6.68 -10.40 -5.58
C PHE A 34 -5.90 -9.77 -4.43
N TYR A 35 -5.44 -10.64 -3.52
CA TYR A 35 -4.47 -10.33 -2.47
C TYR A 35 -3.07 -10.20 -3.08
N ASN A 36 -2.38 -9.09 -2.83
CA ASN A 36 -1.07 -8.85 -3.41
C ASN A 36 -0.07 -8.20 -2.44
N GLN A 37 -0.41 -8.17 -1.16
CA GLN A 37 0.49 -7.74 -0.09
C GLN A 37 0.61 -8.86 0.95
N GLU A 38 1.84 -9.17 1.33
CA GLU A 38 2.14 -10.07 2.45
C GLU A 38 2.36 -9.29 3.74
N ASP A 39 2.74 -8.01 3.62
CA ASP A 39 3.09 -7.12 4.73
C ASP A 39 2.00 -6.11 5.06
N SER A 40 1.89 -5.76 6.36
CA SER A 40 1.05 -4.64 6.80
C SER A 40 1.49 -3.32 6.18
N VAL A 41 0.59 -2.33 6.12
CA VAL A 41 0.95 -0.98 5.60
C VAL A 41 2.06 -0.34 6.44
N THR A 42 2.14 -0.61 7.74
CA THR A 42 3.25 -0.12 8.57
C THR A 42 4.58 -0.75 8.16
N ASN A 43 4.61 -2.05 7.85
CA ASN A 43 5.82 -2.73 7.38
C ASN A 43 6.26 -2.26 5.99
N GLN A 44 5.32 -1.89 5.12
CA GLN A 44 5.64 -1.35 3.78
C GLN A 44 6.30 0.04 3.82
N LEU A 45 6.17 0.77 4.92
CA LEU A 45 6.68 2.14 5.10
C LEU A 45 8.02 2.20 5.85
N ILE A 46 8.50 1.06 6.34
CA ILE A 46 9.82 0.90 6.95
C ILE A 46 10.85 0.73 5.85
#